data_AF-A0A9Q1IS95-F1
#
_entry.id   AF-A0A9Q1IS95-F1
#
_cell.length_a   1.000
_cell.length_b   1.000
_cell.length_c   1.000
_cell.angle_alpha   90.00
_cell.angle_beta   90.00
_cell.angle_gamma   90.00
#
_symmetry.space_group_name_H-M   'P 1'
#
loop_
_entity.id
_entity.type
_entity.pdbx_description
1 polymer ?
#
loop_
_entity_poly.entity_id
_entity_poly.type
_entity_poly.pdbx_seq_one_letter_code
_entity_poly.pdbx_strand_id
1 'polypeptide(L)'
;MWVQAGTETMDRDGYSAPVLLVSPQISIRLDFRDGKRVAVCSATGGKPAASISWRNTWNSSVTQSSTKNPDGSFTVESRLILPHPVSAANLSCIITHPSWREGRLLPVPEDKENGEKFKWFLIVISLGSISFIVAILTGFCITRKHLSKLRNCWKSKISAPPPPKEQQPQDVEEVEPYASYVQRVNSIYNSSAELCNA
;
A
#
# COMPACT_ATOMS: atom_id res chain seq x y z
N MET A 1 32.57 37.33 8.30
CA MET A 1 33.17 36.51 9.37
C MET A 1 32.85 37.19 10.68
N TRP A 2 31.93 36.65 11.47
CA TRP A 2 31.56 37.22 12.77
C TRP A 2 32.14 36.31 13.85
N VAL A 3 33.13 36.79 14.58
CA VAL A 3 33.72 36.08 15.73
C VAL A 3 33.10 36.70 16.98
N GLN A 4 32.48 35.88 17.83
CA GLN A 4 32.02 36.31 19.14
C GLN A 4 32.94 35.71 20.21
N ALA A 5 33.38 36.52 21.15
CA ALA A 5 34.14 36.06 22.31
C ALA A 5 33.19 35.28 23.26
N GLY A 6 33.59 34.06 23.64
CA GLY A 6 32.79 33.15 24.47
C GLY A 6 33.21 33.08 25.93
N THR A 7 32.24 32.69 26.76
CA THR A 7 32.22 32.61 28.22
C THR A 7 33.44 31.94 28.85
N GLU A 8 33.92 32.56 29.94
CA GLU A 8 35.11 32.21 30.70
C GLU A 8 34.97 30.84 31.39
N THR A 9 35.90 29.93 31.11
CA THR A 9 36.09 28.73 31.92
C THR A 9 37.23 28.96 32.90
N MET A 10 36.92 28.93 34.20
CA MET A 10 37.90 29.09 35.28
C MET A 10 38.89 27.91 35.28
N ASP A 11 40.13 28.18 34.90
CA ASP A 11 41.25 27.25 35.06
C ASP A 11 41.82 27.35 36.49
N ARG A 12 42.47 26.28 36.97
CA ARG A 12 42.94 26.14 38.36
C ARG A 12 44.03 27.15 38.75
N ASP A 13 44.58 27.87 37.77
CA ASP A 13 45.63 28.90 37.90
C ASP A 13 45.14 30.34 37.67
N GLY A 14 43.82 30.59 37.57
CA GLY A 14 43.25 31.95 37.52
C GLY A 14 43.48 32.72 36.20
N TYR A 15 43.91 32.05 35.13
CA TYR A 15 44.10 32.64 33.81
C TYR A 15 42.95 32.24 32.87
N SER A 16 41.99 33.14 32.63
CA SER A 16 40.90 32.93 31.67
C SER A 16 41.41 33.13 30.24
N ALA A 17 41.75 32.05 29.55
CA ALA A 17 42.04 32.12 28.12
C ALA A 17 40.73 32.32 27.31
N PRO A 18 40.69 33.23 26.33
CA PRO A 18 39.50 33.42 25.49
C PRO A 18 39.24 32.16 24.66
N VAL A 19 38.09 31.53 24.86
CA VAL A 19 37.67 30.38 24.05
C VAL A 19 37.16 30.89 22.71
N LEU A 20 37.82 30.48 21.62
CA LEU A 20 37.37 30.77 20.27
C LEU A 20 36.04 30.06 20.01
N LEU A 21 34.97 30.83 19.85
CA LEU A 21 33.67 30.31 19.47
C LEU A 21 33.46 30.35 17.96
N VAL A 22 33.08 29.21 17.40
CA VAL A 22 32.68 29.10 15.99
C VAL A 22 31.31 28.44 15.94
N SER A 23 30.32 29.16 15.42
CA SER A 23 28.97 28.61 15.27
C SER A 23 28.97 27.44 14.30
N PRO A 24 28.39 26.28 14.67
CA PRO A 24 28.28 25.16 13.76
C PRO A 24 27.23 25.43 12.68
N GLN A 25 27.41 24.80 11.51
CA GLN A 25 26.36 24.66 10.51
C GLN A 25 25.47 23.49 10.89
N ILE A 26 24.17 23.72 10.94
CA ILE A 26 23.18 22.72 11.36
C ILE A 26 22.37 22.20 10.19
N SER A 27 22.04 20.91 10.21
CA SER A 27 21.16 20.29 9.22
C SER A 27 20.37 19.14 9.82
N ILE A 28 19.21 18.85 9.22
CA ILE A 28 18.38 17.71 9.56
C ILE A 28 17.94 17.01 8.28
N ARG A 29 18.00 15.69 8.28
CA ARG A 29 17.60 14.86 7.13
C ARG A 29 16.91 13.58 7.60
N LEU A 30 16.16 12.98 6.69
CA LEU A 30 15.50 11.70 6.90
C LEU A 30 16.19 10.66 6.00
N ASP A 31 16.74 9.63 6.63
CA ASP A 31 17.38 8.50 5.96
C ASP A 31 16.50 7.24 6.10
N PHE A 32 16.70 6.27 5.20
CA PHE A 32 16.15 4.92 5.32
C PHE A 32 17.29 3.92 5.42
N ARG A 33 17.32 3.14 6.52
CA ARG A 33 18.34 2.13 6.82
C ARG A 33 17.64 0.87 7.33
N ASP A 34 17.95 -0.28 6.75
CA ASP A 34 17.45 -1.59 7.21
C ASP A 34 15.91 -1.67 7.34
N GLY A 35 15.19 -1.06 6.40
CA GLY A 35 13.73 -0.97 6.44
C GLY A 35 13.17 -0.04 7.53
N LYS A 36 14.03 0.71 8.22
CA LYS A 36 13.67 1.67 9.27
C LYS A 36 13.93 3.11 8.81
N ARG A 37 13.00 3.99 9.17
CA ARG A 37 13.18 5.45 9.02
C ARG A 37 14.11 5.95 10.12
N VAL A 38 15.11 6.75 9.76
CA VAL A 38 16.11 7.30 10.68
C VAL A 38 16.24 8.80 10.47
N ALA A 39 15.89 9.61 11.47
CA ALA A 39 16.17 11.04 11.44
C ALA A 39 17.62 11.29 11.84
N VAL A 40 18.33 12.10 11.07
CA VAL A 40 19.73 12.43 11.30
C VAL A 40 19.86 13.94 11.45
N CYS A 41 20.36 14.36 12.61
CA CYS A 41 20.63 15.75 12.93
C CYS A 41 22.14 15.97 13.04
N SER A 42 22.68 16.97 12.36
CA SER A 42 24.11 17.22 12.28
C SER A 42 24.44 18.68 12.59
N ALA A 43 25.51 18.87 13.36
CA ALA A 43 26.13 20.16 13.66
C ALA A 43 27.61 20.08 13.31
N THR A 44 28.02 20.73 12.21
CA THR A 44 29.38 20.65 11.65
C THR A 44 30.16 21.94 11.89
N GLY A 45 31.48 21.83 12.11
CA GLY A 45 32.36 23.00 12.20
C GLY A 45 32.24 23.81 13.50
N GLY A 46 31.63 23.26 14.56
CA GLY A 46 31.44 23.96 15.83
C GLY A 46 32.73 24.04 16.66
N LYS A 47 32.94 25.16 17.35
CA LYS A 47 33.95 25.28 18.42
C LYS A 47 33.30 25.96 19.63
N PRO A 48 33.21 25.28 20.79
CA PRO A 48 33.45 23.86 21.04
C PRO A 48 32.39 22.95 20.35
N ALA A 49 32.37 21.65 20.66
CA ALA A 49 31.33 20.75 20.17
C ALA A 49 29.93 21.21 20.60
N ALA A 50 28.97 21.13 19.67
CA ALA A 50 27.56 21.37 19.97
C ALA A 50 26.94 20.18 20.69
N SER A 51 25.91 20.42 21.50
CA SER A 51 25.08 19.35 22.07
C SER A 51 23.82 19.18 21.23
N ILE A 52 23.43 17.92 20.98
CA ILE A 52 22.25 17.57 20.20
C ILE A 52 21.34 16.70 21.07
N SER A 53 20.08 17.10 21.18
CA SER A 53 19.03 16.32 21.83
C SER A 53 17.77 16.28 20.95
N TRP A 54 16.83 15.40 21.30
CA TRP A 54 15.60 15.20 20.55
C TRP A 54 14.40 15.53 21.43
N ARG A 55 13.41 16.20 20.84
CA ARG A 55 12.07 16.36 21.40
C ARG A 55 11.13 15.43 20.67
N ASN A 56 10.62 14.43 21.38
CA ASN A 56 9.67 13.45 20.89
C ASN A 56 8.81 12.91 22.04
N THR A 57 7.70 12.25 21.70
CA THR A 57 6.71 11.75 22.68
C THR A 57 6.86 10.26 22.98
N TRP A 58 7.88 9.60 22.41
CA TRP A 58 8.08 8.15 22.52
C TRP A 58 9.52 7.82 22.93
N ASN A 59 9.72 6.63 23.51
CA ASN A 59 11.08 6.14 23.77
C ASN A 59 11.69 5.64 22.46
N SER A 60 12.89 6.13 22.13
CA SER A 60 13.56 5.80 20.88
C SER A 60 15.06 5.62 21.09
N SER A 61 15.63 4.71 20.31
CA SER A 61 17.08 4.52 20.28
C SER A 61 17.74 5.71 19.57
N VAL A 62 18.57 6.42 20.33
CA VAL A 62 19.39 7.55 19.86
C VAL A 62 20.84 7.06 19.78
N THR A 63 21.51 7.33 18.68
CA THR A 63 22.95 7.12 18.55
C THR A 63 23.62 8.44 18.22
N GLN A 64 24.57 8.87 19.04
CA GLN A 64 25.30 10.12 18.85
C GLN A 64 26.78 9.85 18.60
N SER A 65 27.36 10.60 17.68
CA SER A 65 28.79 10.57 17.36
C SER A 65 29.34 12.00 17.37
N SER A 66 30.58 12.15 17.80
CA SER A 66 31.31 13.42 17.79
C SER A 66 32.70 13.17 17.22
N THR A 67 33.04 13.91 16.17
CA THR A 67 34.32 13.80 15.46
C THR A 67 35.04 15.14 15.52
N LYS A 68 36.32 15.10 15.89
CA LYS A 68 37.19 16.28 15.82
C LYS A 68 37.79 16.36 14.42
N ASN A 69 37.58 17.48 13.75
CA ASN A 69 38.10 17.75 12.42
C ASN A 69 39.57 18.22 12.49
N PRO A 70 40.36 18.09 11.41
CA PRO A 70 41.76 18.52 11.37
C PRO A 70 41.97 20.02 11.66
N ASP A 71 40.98 20.86 11.34
CA ASP A 71 40.96 22.30 11.64
C ASP A 71 40.67 22.60 13.12
N GLY A 72 40.55 21.56 13.95
CA GLY A 72 40.21 21.63 15.37
C GLY A 72 38.74 21.94 15.66
N SER A 73 37.88 21.99 14.64
CA SER A 73 36.42 22.09 14.83
C SER A 73 35.82 20.73 15.16
N PHE A 74 34.56 20.72 15.60
CA PHE A 74 33.83 19.51 15.92
C PHE A 74 32.64 19.34 14.99
N THR A 75 32.42 18.08 14.60
CA THR A 75 31.23 17.62 13.91
C THR A 75 30.49 16.65 14.82
N VAL A 76 29.26 16.98 15.17
CA VAL A 76 28.39 16.15 16.01
C VAL A 76 27.21 15.69 15.16
N GLU A 77 26.93 14.40 15.17
CA GLU A 77 25.79 13.82 14.47
C GLU A 77 25.00 12.93 15.43
N SER A 78 23.68 13.15 15.49
CA SER A 78 22.74 12.35 16.27
C SER A 78 21.73 11.69 15.33
N ARG A 79 21.53 10.39 15.52
CA ARG A 79 20.67 9.53 14.70
C ARG A 79 19.56 8.97 15.57
N LEU A 80 18.32 9.11 15.10
CA LEU A 80 17.13 8.66 15.81
C LEU A 80 16.31 7.71 14.93
N ILE A 81 16.07 6.50 15.42
CA ILE A 81 15.20 5.54 14.74
C ILE A 81 13.74 5.92 15.01
N LEU A 82 12.96 6.09 13.93
CA LEU A 82 11.54 6.40 13.99
C LEU A 82 10.70 5.12 14.09
N PRO A 83 9.75 5.03 15.02
CA PRO A 83 8.79 3.94 15.07
C PRO A 83 7.82 4.02 13.88
N HIS A 84 7.49 2.88 13.29
CA HIS A 84 6.34 2.76 12.39
C HIS A 84 5.10 2.47 13.23
N PRO A 85 3.95 3.13 13.03
CA PRO A 85 3.57 4.07 11.95
C PRO A 85 3.63 5.57 12.35
N VAL A 86 4.45 5.97 13.33
CA VAL A 86 4.42 7.33 13.89
C VAL A 86 4.83 8.36 12.84
N SER A 87 4.05 9.44 12.72
CA SER A 87 4.37 10.58 11.88
C SER A 87 5.49 11.41 12.51
N ALA A 88 6.39 11.94 11.69
CA ALA A 88 7.46 12.84 12.16
C ALA A 88 6.94 14.20 12.66
N ALA A 89 5.63 14.43 12.64
CA ALA A 89 4.95 15.70 12.92
C ALA A 89 5.29 16.32 14.29
N ASN A 90 5.67 15.49 15.28
CA ASN A 90 6.03 15.95 16.63
C ASN A 90 7.50 15.68 16.98
N LEU A 91 8.36 15.49 15.98
CA LEU A 91 9.79 15.28 16.16
C LEU A 91 10.58 16.56 15.85
N SER A 92 11.38 17.01 16.80
CA SER A 92 12.31 18.12 16.59
C SER A 92 13.68 17.79 17.15
N CYS A 93 14.72 18.15 16.41
CA CYS A 93 16.08 18.16 16.91
C CYS A 93 16.35 19.49 17.63
N ILE A 94 16.92 19.43 18.83
CA ILE A 94 17.37 20.58 19.60
C ILE A 94 18.89 20.58 19.57
N ILE A 95 19.49 21.69 19.13
CA ILE A 95 20.94 21.87 19.08
C ILE A 95 21.30 23.05 19.97
N THR A 96 22.22 22.86 20.90
CA THR A 96 22.75 23.94 21.75
C THR A 96 24.24 24.14 21.50
N HIS A 97 24.65 25.40 21.45
CA HIS A 97 26.04 25.78 21.23
C HIS A 97 26.34 27.12 21.92
N PRO A 98 27.52 27.31 22.55
CA PRO A 98 27.84 28.54 23.30
C PRO A 98 27.81 29.83 22.46
N SER A 99 27.91 29.73 21.13
CA SER A 99 27.77 30.90 20.24
C SER A 99 26.32 31.38 20.11
N TRP A 100 25.33 30.65 20.63
CA TRP A 100 23.92 31.03 20.59
C TRP A 100 23.43 31.31 22.01
N ARG A 101 22.56 32.31 22.15
CA ARG A 101 21.87 32.58 23.43
C ARG A 101 20.88 31.48 23.78
N GLU A 102 20.25 30.90 22.76
CA GLU A 102 19.22 29.87 22.87
C GLU A 102 19.52 28.70 21.93
N GLY A 103 19.00 27.53 22.27
CA GLY A 103 19.09 26.35 21.42
C GLY A 103 18.29 26.52 20.13
N ARG A 104 18.77 25.92 19.04
CA ARG A 104 18.07 25.91 17.76
C ARG A 104 17.24 24.65 17.62
N LEU A 105 15.99 24.82 17.19
CA LEU A 105 15.04 23.75 16.92
C LEU A 105 14.98 23.50 15.40
N LEU A 106 15.25 22.26 14.99
CA LEU A 106 15.08 21.82 13.61
C LEU A 106 13.91 20.81 13.54
N PRO A 107 12.78 21.17 12.89
CA PRO A 107 11.70 20.23 12.68
C PRO A 107 12.12 19.16 11.67
N VAL A 108 11.70 17.91 11.88
CA VAL A 108 11.98 16.82 10.94
C VAL A 108 11.04 16.95 9.74
N PRO A 109 11.55 16.87 8.49
CA PRO A 109 10.69 16.89 7.31
C PRO A 109 9.75 15.67 7.30
N GLU A 110 8.48 15.91 7.02
CA GLU A 110 7.50 14.83 6.81
C GLU A 110 7.72 14.13 5.46
N ASP A 111 7.64 12.80 5.44
CA ASP A 111 7.66 11.97 4.25
C ASP A 111 6.31 12.01 3.53
N LYS A 112 5.97 13.16 2.94
CA LYS A 112 4.74 13.31 2.14
C LYS A 112 4.76 12.47 0.85
N GLU A 113 5.94 12.05 0.40
CA GLU A 113 6.14 11.44 -0.91
C GLU A 113 5.43 10.07 -1.08
N ASN A 114 5.39 9.25 -0.03
CA ASN A 114 4.77 7.92 -0.12
C ASN A 114 3.23 7.99 -0.08
N GLY A 115 2.67 8.96 0.65
CA GLY A 115 1.23 9.15 0.73
C GLY A 115 0.61 9.65 -0.58
N GLU A 116 1.31 10.55 -1.28
CA GLU A 116 0.83 11.11 -2.55
C GLU A 116 0.92 10.09 -3.70
N LYS A 117 2.02 9.34 -3.79
CA LYS A 117 2.16 8.26 -4.78
C LYS A 117 1.09 7.19 -4.57
N PHE A 118 0.85 6.76 -3.33
CA PHE A 118 -0.16 5.75 -3.03
C PHE A 118 -1.57 6.23 -3.38
N LYS A 119 -1.91 7.49 -3.09
CA LYS A 119 -3.16 8.11 -3.54
C LYS A 119 -3.31 8.10 -5.06
N TRP A 120 -2.26 8.47 -5.79
CA TRP A 120 -2.27 8.48 -7.25
C TRP A 120 -2.46 7.06 -7.83
N PHE A 121 -1.77 6.07 -7.26
CA PHE A 121 -1.94 4.66 -7.63
C PHE A 121 -3.38 4.18 -7.40
N LEU A 122 -4.00 4.51 -6.25
CA LEU A 122 -5.40 4.16 -5.99
C LEU A 122 -6.36 4.80 -7.00
N ILE A 123 -6.12 6.05 -7.38
CA ILE A 123 -6.91 6.74 -8.40
C ILE A 123 -6.79 6.02 -9.75
N VAL A 124 -5.57 5.70 -10.21
CA VAL A 124 -5.37 4.98 -11.48
C VAL A 124 -6.03 3.59 -11.47
N ILE A 125 -5.89 2.84 -10.37
CA ILE A 125 -6.50 1.50 -10.24
C ILE A 125 -8.03 1.61 -10.28
N SER A 126 -8.62 2.61 -9.61
CA SER A 126 -10.08 2.83 -9.65
C SER A 126 -10.58 3.17 -11.06
N LEU A 127 -9.92 4.07 -11.79
CA LEU A 127 -10.27 4.39 -13.19
C LEU A 127 -10.12 3.18 -14.13
N GLY A 128 -9.05 2.39 -13.96
CA GLY A 128 -8.81 1.18 -14.76
C GLY A 128 -9.84 0.08 -14.50
N SER A 129 -10.16 -0.17 -13.22
CA SER A 129 -11.15 -1.18 -12.82
C SER A 129 -12.56 -0.83 -13.30
N ILE A 130 -12.98 0.43 -13.22
CA ILE A 130 -14.28 0.88 -13.74
C ILE A 130 -14.37 0.62 -15.25
N SER A 131 -13.32 0.94 -16.00
CA SER A 131 -13.27 0.70 -17.45
C SER A 131 -13.38 -0.78 -17.80
N PHE A 132 -12.70 -1.64 -17.03
CA PHE A 132 -12.75 -3.09 -17.21
C PHE A 132 -14.14 -3.68 -16.90
N ILE A 133 -14.78 -3.21 -15.82
CA ILE A 133 -16.15 -3.63 -15.45
C ILE A 133 -17.15 -3.24 -16.56
N VAL A 134 -17.06 -2.03 -17.10
CA VAL A 134 -17.93 -1.57 -18.20
C VAL A 134 -17.73 -2.42 -19.45
N ALA A 135 -16.48 -2.78 -19.80
CA ALA A 135 -16.19 -3.67 -20.92
C ALA A 135 -16.78 -5.08 -20.73
N ILE A 136 -16.71 -5.64 -19.52
CA ILE A 136 -17.33 -6.94 -19.20
C ILE A 136 -18.84 -6.86 -19.32
N LEU A 137 -19.48 -5.82 -18.74
CA LEU A 137 -20.94 -5.66 -18.78
C LEU A 137 -21.44 -5.48 -20.22
N THR A 138 -20.76 -4.65 -21.02
CA THR A 138 -21.12 -4.45 -22.44
C THR A 138 -20.91 -5.73 -23.24
N GLY A 139 -19.79 -6.43 -23.07
CA GLY A 139 -19.54 -7.72 -23.71
C GLY A 139 -20.59 -8.78 -23.34
N PHE A 140 -20.95 -8.86 -22.05
CA PHE A 140 -21.98 -9.77 -21.56
C PHE A 140 -23.38 -9.43 -22.08
N CYS A 141 -23.72 -8.14 -22.20
CA CYS A 141 -24.96 -7.71 -22.82
C CYS A 141 -25.02 -8.07 -24.31
N ILE A 142 -23.92 -7.92 -25.03
CA ILE A 142 -23.83 -8.28 -26.46
C ILE A 142 -23.97 -9.79 -26.64
N THR A 143 -23.25 -10.61 -25.85
CA THR A 143 -23.35 -12.07 -25.92
C THR A 143 -24.73 -12.56 -25.54
N ARG A 144 -25.37 -12.00 -24.51
CA ARG A 144 -26.77 -12.30 -24.17
C ARG A 144 -27.74 -11.97 -25.30
N LYS A 145 -27.55 -10.83 -25.97
CA LYS A 145 -28.39 -10.42 -27.11
C LYS A 145 -28.18 -11.32 -28.34
N HIS A 146 -26.97 -11.83 -28.54
CA HIS A 146 -26.67 -12.78 -29.62
C HIS A 146 -27.25 -14.17 -29.31
N LEU A 147 -27.09 -14.65 -28.07
CA LEU A 147 -27.66 -15.90 -27.58
C LEU A 147 -29.20 -15.87 -27.58
N SER A 148 -29.82 -14.74 -27.26
CA SER A 148 -31.28 -14.60 -27.34
C SER A 148 -31.77 -14.63 -28.79
N LYS A 149 -31.05 -14.02 -29.74
CA LYS A 149 -31.33 -14.15 -31.18
C LYS A 149 -31.18 -15.60 -31.68
N LEU A 150 -30.13 -16.31 -31.26
CA LEU A 150 -29.93 -17.74 -31.56
C LEU A 150 -31.05 -18.61 -30.98
N ARG A 151 -31.46 -18.35 -29.74
CA ARG A 151 -32.56 -19.07 -29.07
C ARG A 151 -33.89 -18.88 -29.80
N ASN A 152 -34.16 -17.68 -30.31
CA ASN A 152 -35.39 -17.40 -31.06
C ASN A 152 -35.41 -18.12 -32.42
N CYS A 153 -34.25 -18.29 -33.08
CA CYS A 153 -34.14 -19.05 -34.32
C CYS A 153 -34.35 -20.56 -34.13
N TRP A 154 -33.91 -21.09 -32.98
CA TRP A 154 -34.11 -22.50 -32.65
C TRP A 154 -35.58 -22.81 -32.35
N LYS A 155 -36.29 -21.89 -31.69
CA LYS A 155 -37.73 -21.98 -31.44
C LYS A 155 -38.57 -21.98 -32.73
N SER A 156 -38.16 -21.25 -33.76
CA SER A 156 -38.87 -21.22 -35.05
C SER A 156 -38.68 -22.47 -35.91
N LYS A 157 -37.71 -23.35 -35.61
CA LYS A 157 -37.50 -24.60 -36.37
C LYS A 157 -38.35 -25.79 -35.86
N ILE A 158 -38.99 -25.68 -34.70
CA ILE A 158 -39.92 -26.70 -34.17
C ILE A 158 -41.35 -26.20 -34.46
N SER A 159 -41.79 -26.34 -35.72
CA SER A 159 -43.21 -26.21 -36.08
C SER A 159 -43.81 -27.61 -36.16
N ALA A 160 -45.03 -27.74 -35.66
CA ALA A 160 -45.72 -28.98 -35.30
C ALA A 160 -45.87 -30.00 -36.45
N PRO A 161 -45.98 -31.33 -36.14
CA PRO A 161 -46.39 -32.31 -37.14
C PRO A 161 -47.88 -32.12 -37.50
N PRO A 162 -48.30 -32.43 -38.73
CA PRO A 162 -49.69 -32.25 -39.18
C PRO A 162 -50.65 -33.25 -38.52
N PRO A 163 -51.95 -32.92 -38.42
CA PRO A 163 -52.94 -33.76 -37.75
C PRO A 163 -53.25 -35.05 -38.55
N PRO A 164 -53.52 -36.19 -37.88
CA PRO A 164 -53.92 -37.43 -38.56
C PRO A 164 -55.32 -37.30 -39.16
N LYS A 165 -55.50 -37.74 -40.42
CA LYS A 165 -56.81 -37.93 -41.05
C LYS A 165 -57.27 -39.37 -40.81
N GLU A 166 -58.52 -39.52 -40.38
CA GLU A 166 -59.24 -40.80 -40.21
C GLU A 166 -59.88 -41.30 -41.52
N GLN A 167 -60.17 -42.62 -41.52
CA GLN A 167 -61.11 -43.45 -42.32
C GLN A 167 -60.58 -44.29 -43.53
N GLN A 168 -60.27 -45.57 -43.22
CA GLN A 168 -60.76 -46.91 -43.73
C GLN A 168 -61.25 -47.09 -45.19
N PRO A 169 -61.46 -48.34 -45.71
CA PRO A 169 -60.78 -49.65 -45.55
C PRO A 169 -60.54 -50.39 -46.91
N GLN A 170 -59.44 -51.16 -47.08
CA GLN A 170 -59.47 -52.32 -48.01
C GLN A 170 -58.27 -53.27 -47.85
N ASP A 171 -58.63 -54.57 -47.78
CA ASP A 171 -57.97 -55.75 -48.33
C ASP A 171 -56.72 -56.37 -47.66
N VAL A 172 -56.98 -57.50 -46.99
CA VAL A 172 -56.26 -58.80 -46.98
C VAL A 172 -54.75 -58.79 -47.27
N GLU A 173 -53.92 -59.16 -46.29
CA GLU A 173 -53.30 -60.49 -46.21
C GLU A 173 -52.42 -60.63 -44.94
N GLU A 174 -52.66 -61.75 -44.29
CA GLU A 174 -52.05 -62.36 -43.10
C GLU A 174 -50.52 -62.38 -43.06
N VAL A 175 -49.90 -61.86 -41.98
CA VAL A 175 -48.75 -62.48 -41.27
C VAL A 175 -48.65 -61.92 -39.84
N GLU A 176 -48.84 -62.75 -38.83
CA GLU A 176 -48.42 -62.54 -37.43
C GLU A 176 -47.28 -63.54 -37.11
N PRO A 177 -46.28 -63.23 -36.25
CA PRO A 177 -46.56 -62.91 -34.85
C PRO A 177 -45.65 -61.87 -34.16
N TYR A 178 -46.32 -61.07 -33.33
CA TYR A 178 -45.90 -60.57 -32.00
C TYR A 178 -44.39 -60.50 -31.68
N ALA A 179 -43.77 -59.37 -31.99
CA ALA A 179 -42.55 -58.96 -31.28
C ALA A 179 -42.96 -58.32 -29.93
N SER A 180 -42.84 -59.06 -28.82
CA SER A 180 -43.02 -58.49 -27.49
C SER A 180 -41.82 -57.59 -27.17
N TYR A 181 -42.07 -56.29 -26.97
CA TYR A 181 -41.04 -55.37 -26.52
C TYR A 181 -40.85 -55.53 -25.02
N VAL A 182 -39.73 -56.12 -24.60
CA VAL A 182 -39.28 -56.05 -23.20
C VAL A 182 -38.73 -54.66 -22.91
N GLN A 183 -39.48 -53.88 -22.15
CA GLN A 183 -39.05 -52.61 -21.58
C GLN A 183 -37.96 -52.88 -20.54
N ARG A 184 -36.68 -52.67 -20.90
CA ARG A 184 -35.59 -52.60 -19.91
C ARG A 184 -35.67 -51.25 -19.20
N VAL A 185 -36.42 -51.21 -18.10
CA VAL A 185 -36.42 -50.07 -17.18
C VAL A 185 -35.07 -50.03 -16.48
N ASN A 186 -34.28 -48.98 -16.72
CA ASN A 186 -33.03 -48.77 -15.99
C ASN A 186 -33.38 -48.37 -14.54
N SER A 187 -33.26 -49.31 -13.59
CA SER A 187 -33.70 -49.15 -12.20
C SER A 187 -32.92 -48.10 -11.40
N ILE A 188 -31.84 -47.53 -11.95
CA ILE A 188 -30.98 -46.58 -11.23
C ILE A 188 -31.66 -45.22 -11.00
N TYR A 189 -32.65 -44.84 -11.81
CA TYR A 189 -33.28 -43.51 -11.71
C TYR A 189 -34.64 -43.46 -11.01
N ASN A 190 -35.17 -44.59 -10.51
CA ASN A 190 -36.50 -44.63 -9.89
C ASN A 190 -36.51 -44.63 -8.35
N SER A 191 -35.39 -44.27 -7.70
CA SER A 191 -35.28 -44.31 -6.23
C SER A 191 -35.00 -42.95 -5.55
N SER A 192 -35.12 -41.81 -6.23
CA SER A 192 -34.98 -40.49 -5.58
C SER A 192 -36.20 -39.56 -5.71
N ALA A 193 -37.18 -39.88 -6.56
CA ALA A 193 -38.44 -39.14 -6.59
C ALA A 193 -39.37 -39.43 -5.39
N GLU A 194 -39.07 -40.49 -4.61
CA GLU A 194 -39.82 -40.88 -3.41
C GLU A 194 -39.38 -40.14 -2.13
N LEU A 195 -38.34 -39.29 -2.18
CA LEU A 195 -37.78 -38.58 -1.01
C LEU A 195 -38.20 -37.10 -0.90
N CYS A 196 -39.08 -36.60 -1.77
CA CYS A 196 -39.53 -35.20 -1.73
C CYS A 196 -41.03 -35.01 -1.45
N ASN A 197 -41.76 -36.08 -1.08
CA ASN A 197 -43.18 -36.02 -0.75
C ASN A 197 -43.50 -36.37 0.73
N ALA A 198 -42.54 -36.16 1.65
CA ALA A 198 -42.76 -36.26 3.09
C ALA A 198 -42.35 -34.96 3.80
#